data_AF-A0A524GS19-F1
#
_entry.id   AF-A0A524GS19-F1
#
_cell.length_a   1.000
_cell.length_b   1.000
_cell.length_c   1.000
_cell.angle_alpha   90.00
_cell.angle_beta   90.00
_cell.angle_gamma   90.00
#
_symmetry.space_group_name_H-M   'P 1'
#
loop_
_entity.id
_entity.type
_entity.pdbx_description
1 polymer ?
#
loop_
_entity_poly.entity_id
_entity_poly.type
_entity_poly.pdbx_seq_one_letter_code
_entity_poly.pdbx_strand_id
1 'polypeptide(L)'
;MSTRRFLILVPLGLSLLLLQSYFWVPTYDEQARGNPGRLEEYINASIGDASILNPILSADSASSEIDNQVFEGLIDRDENLRFRGRIAQSWDVTEEAFFFVNNAARVPGAQGSEPESVLRTLEQARNDPAGLSTPAQKSLQNIRALSLIPPRTYTVTRPRPGADAKAAAEIRLEVSAPARIKLVLREADQDLFTHLAEILGADYFNTFQATRHIAAAPGVSETELATLAEALLPAIEHNPVIEFRLRPGVRFHDGRSVGAADVRFTYEAIMDPRNLSPRVADYEPVKEIQVIDPLTLRIVYKRLYSPAIGTWAMGILPEHLLNAEALKQEAIRSGKDPAAFSMRQSAFNRAPVGCGPFVFKEWKSDQVIFLDRFEGYWEGPPNYKTYAYRIIPDLLTQEMEFYAGTIDSYGVQPYQVERLAGDPRYQSFSGTSYSYAYIGYNLRRKP
;
A
#
# COMPACT_ATOMS: atom_id res chain seq x y z
N MET A 1 -25.62 52.89 35.59
CA MET A 1 -24.99 52.01 36.61
C MET A 1 -23.73 52.72 37.10
N SER A 2 -23.54 52.96 38.41
CA SER A 2 -22.32 53.65 38.87
C SER A 2 -21.09 52.78 38.61
N THR A 3 -19.97 53.39 38.23
CA THR A 3 -18.68 52.71 37.97
C THR A 3 -18.29 51.75 39.10
N ARG A 4 -18.65 52.07 40.34
CA ARG A 4 -18.45 51.22 41.52
C ARG A 4 -19.23 49.91 41.48
N ARG A 5 -20.47 49.90 40.96
CA ARG A 5 -21.27 48.66 40.82
C ARG A 5 -20.75 47.79 39.67
N PHE A 6 -20.27 48.42 38.61
CA PHE A 6 -19.69 47.70 37.46
C PHE A 6 -18.40 46.97 37.86
N LEU A 7 -17.51 47.63 38.62
CA LEU A 7 -16.26 47.04 39.12
C LEU A 7 -16.45 45.91 40.14
N ILE A 8 -17.62 45.80 40.77
CA ILE A 8 -17.92 44.70 41.71
C ILE A 8 -18.64 43.56 40.99
N LEU A 9 -19.61 43.86 40.13
CA LEU A 9 -20.46 42.83 39.51
C LEU A 9 -19.75 42.06 38.39
N VAL A 10 -18.84 42.71 37.64
CA VAL A 10 -18.12 42.04 36.54
C VAL A 10 -17.16 40.95 37.06
N PRO A 11 -16.29 41.20 38.05
CA PRO A 11 -15.47 40.13 38.61
C PRO A 11 -16.30 39.02 39.25
N LEU A 12 -17.39 39.38 39.95
CA LEU A 12 -18.26 38.40 40.60
C LEU A 12 -18.97 37.49 39.58
N GLY A 13 -19.43 38.06 38.46
CA GLY A 13 -19.99 37.31 37.34
C GLY A 13 -18.94 36.41 36.68
N LEU A 14 -17.71 36.91 36.50
CA LEU A 14 -16.60 36.12 35.97
C LEU A 14 -16.23 34.96 36.90
N SER A 15 -16.17 35.20 38.21
CA SER A 15 -15.92 34.18 39.22
C SER A 15 -17.01 33.12 39.27
N LEU A 16 -18.28 33.51 39.15
CA LEU A 16 -19.41 32.58 39.05
C LEU A 16 -19.33 31.73 37.79
N LEU A 17 -18.93 32.31 36.65
CA LEU A 17 -18.79 31.61 35.38
C LEU A 17 -17.61 30.62 35.40
N LEU A 18 -16.50 30.99 36.06
CA LEU A 18 -15.35 30.09 36.32
C LEU A 18 -15.68 28.99 37.34
N LEU A 19 -16.50 29.29 38.36
CA LEU A 19 -17.02 28.28 39.28
C LEU A 19 -17.96 27.31 38.58
N GLN A 20 -18.79 27.79 37.66
CA GLN A 20 -19.66 26.92 36.86
C GLN A 20 -18.84 26.01 35.93
N SER A 21 -17.71 26.48 35.37
CA SER A 21 -16.84 25.63 34.54
C SER A 21 -16.24 24.46 35.33
N TYR A 22 -16.03 24.60 36.64
CA TYR A 22 -15.58 23.50 37.51
C TYR A 22 -16.57 22.32 37.53
N PHE A 23 -17.87 22.57 37.36
CA PHE A 23 -18.90 21.54 37.29
C PHE A 23 -19.12 20.97 35.87
N TRP A 24 -18.47 21.54 34.85
CA TRP A 24 -18.48 21.03 33.47
C TRP A 24 -17.21 20.26 33.09
N VAL A 25 -16.17 20.33 33.92
CA VAL A 25 -15.02 19.43 33.81
C VAL A 25 -15.42 18.10 34.44
N PRO A 26 -15.34 16.97 33.70
CA PRO A 26 -15.52 15.64 34.28
C PRO A 26 -14.63 15.50 35.51
N THR A 27 -15.21 15.17 36.66
CA THR A 27 -14.43 15.04 37.90
C THR A 27 -13.51 13.82 37.79
N TYR A 28 -12.29 13.93 38.32
CA TYR A 28 -11.31 12.83 38.37
C TYR A 28 -11.90 11.53 38.98
N ASP A 29 -12.93 11.62 39.82
CA ASP A 29 -13.61 10.47 40.42
C ASP A 29 -14.36 9.58 39.42
N GLU A 30 -14.81 10.10 38.26
CA GLU A 30 -15.37 9.26 37.20
C GLU A 30 -14.29 8.65 36.30
N GLN A 31 -13.12 9.31 36.21
CA GLN A 31 -11.97 8.81 35.45
C GLN A 31 -11.15 7.76 36.22
N ALA A 32 -11.17 7.79 37.56
CA ALA A 32 -10.36 6.95 38.45
C ALA A 32 -11.02 5.63 38.88
N ARG A 33 -12.23 5.31 38.40
CA ARG A 33 -12.79 3.96 38.57
C ARG A 33 -12.03 3.02 37.63
N GLY A 34 -11.19 2.15 38.18
CA GLY A 34 -10.50 1.12 37.38
C GLY A 34 -11.49 0.34 36.52
N ASN A 35 -11.08 -0.12 35.33
CA ASN A 35 -11.93 -0.73 34.31
C ASN A 35 -12.68 -1.95 34.89
N PRO A 36 -13.97 -1.81 35.28
CA PRO A 36 -14.71 -2.91 35.90
C PRO A 36 -15.18 -3.92 34.84
N GLY A 37 -15.15 -3.53 33.56
CA GLY A 37 -15.42 -4.36 32.39
C GLY A 37 -14.15 -5.01 31.82
N ARG A 38 -13.04 -5.04 32.56
CA ARG A 38 -11.82 -5.76 32.16
C ARG A 38 -12.18 -7.20 31.79
N LEU A 39 -11.76 -7.65 30.60
CA LEU A 39 -12.17 -8.86 29.84
C LEU A 39 -13.28 -8.64 28.80
N GLU A 40 -14.11 -7.61 28.91
CA GLU A 40 -15.08 -7.20 27.88
C GLU A 40 -14.64 -5.92 27.16
N GLU A 41 -14.02 -4.97 27.86
CA GLU A 41 -13.47 -3.73 27.31
C GLU A 41 -11.96 -3.72 27.52
N TYR A 42 -11.23 -3.42 26.45
CA TYR A 42 -9.78 -3.22 26.46
C TYR A 42 -9.45 -1.76 26.20
N ILE A 43 -8.78 -1.11 27.15
CA ILE A 43 -8.45 0.31 27.08
C ILE A 43 -6.96 0.49 26.84
N ASN A 44 -6.60 0.96 25.65
CA ASN A 44 -5.22 1.30 25.29
C ASN A 44 -5.01 2.81 25.36
N ALA A 45 -3.92 3.26 26.00
CA ALA A 45 -3.55 4.66 26.03
C ALA A 45 -2.61 5.04 24.89
N SER A 46 -2.78 6.24 24.37
CA SER A 46 -1.91 6.84 23.37
C SER A 46 -1.56 8.28 23.70
N ILE A 47 -0.36 8.69 23.31
CA ILE A 47 0.11 10.07 23.46
C ILE A 47 -0.43 11.02 22.39
N GLY A 48 -1.08 10.50 21.34
CA GLY A 48 -1.59 11.30 20.23
C GLY A 48 -2.93 10.80 19.73
N ASP A 49 -3.78 11.73 19.28
CA ASP A 49 -5.01 11.39 18.55
C ASP A 49 -4.68 11.01 17.10
N ALA A 50 -5.55 10.20 16.49
CA ALA A 50 -5.48 9.92 15.07
C ALA A 50 -5.69 11.22 14.27
N SER A 51 -5.15 11.30 13.06
CA SER A 51 -5.42 12.42 12.16
C SER A 51 -6.50 12.07 11.14
N ILE A 52 -6.52 10.81 10.68
CA ILE A 52 -7.41 10.32 9.64
C ILE A 52 -7.51 8.79 9.73
N LEU A 53 -8.72 8.24 9.68
CA LEU A 53 -8.95 6.80 9.70
C LEU A 53 -9.17 6.26 8.29
N ASN A 54 -8.11 6.31 7.48
CA ASN A 54 -8.11 5.79 6.12
C ASN A 54 -6.69 5.33 5.76
N PRO A 55 -6.46 4.03 5.60
CA PRO A 55 -5.11 3.46 5.52
C PRO A 55 -4.31 3.93 4.30
N ILE A 56 -4.98 4.36 3.23
CA ILE A 56 -4.29 4.86 2.04
C ILE A 56 -3.90 6.34 2.16
N LEU A 57 -4.47 7.07 3.13
CA LEU A 57 -4.24 8.51 3.33
C LEU A 57 -3.42 8.80 4.59
N SER A 58 -3.51 7.93 5.60
CA SER A 58 -2.80 8.09 6.88
C SER A 58 -1.28 7.93 6.73
N ALA A 59 -0.56 8.75 7.51
CA ALA A 59 0.91 8.79 7.53
C ALA A 59 1.49 8.88 8.95
N ASP A 60 0.64 8.83 9.98
CA ASP A 60 1.03 8.87 11.38
C ASP A 60 0.70 7.54 12.09
N SER A 61 1.37 7.30 13.22
CA SER A 61 1.26 6.05 13.96
C SER A 61 -0.07 5.88 14.68
N ALA A 62 -0.69 6.96 15.18
CA ALA A 62 -1.95 6.88 15.92
C ALA A 62 -3.10 6.46 15.00
N SER A 63 -3.17 7.05 13.81
CA SER A 63 -4.08 6.63 12.74
C SER A 63 -3.85 5.18 12.34
N SER A 64 -2.59 4.78 12.14
CA SER A 64 -2.23 3.41 11.73
C SER A 64 -2.65 2.37 12.78
N GLU A 65 -2.56 2.71 14.07
CA GLU A 65 -2.94 1.80 15.15
C GLU A 65 -4.44 1.47 15.14
N ILE A 66 -5.29 2.45 14.86
CA ILE A 66 -6.74 2.26 14.66
C ILE A 66 -7.03 1.58 13.32
N ASP A 67 -6.41 2.03 12.24
CA ASP A 67 -6.60 1.46 10.90
C ASP A 67 -6.32 -0.05 10.91
N ASN A 68 -5.30 -0.51 11.65
CA ASN A 68 -4.96 -1.94 11.81
C ASN A 68 -6.03 -2.76 12.57
N GLN A 69 -6.91 -2.12 13.34
CA GLN A 69 -8.04 -2.80 14.00
C GLN A 69 -9.28 -2.84 13.11
N VAL A 70 -9.43 -1.86 12.21
CA VAL A 70 -10.63 -1.65 11.39
C VAL A 70 -10.51 -2.29 10.01
N PHE A 71 -9.32 -2.28 9.42
CA PHE A 71 -9.07 -2.77 8.07
C PHE A 71 -8.22 -4.04 8.08
N GLU A 72 -8.27 -4.79 6.98
CA GLU A 72 -7.48 -5.99 6.78
C GLU A 72 -6.83 -5.93 5.39
N GLY A 73 -5.58 -6.37 5.29
CA GLY A 73 -4.86 -6.49 4.02
C GLY A 73 -5.04 -7.85 3.36
N LEU A 74 -4.41 -8.07 2.20
CA LEU A 74 -4.39 -9.41 1.58
C LEU A 74 -3.57 -10.39 2.41
N ILE A 75 -2.47 -9.89 2.98
CA ILE A 75 -1.51 -10.66 3.76
C ILE A 75 -1.01 -9.81 4.95
N ASP A 76 -0.35 -10.44 5.90
CA ASP A 76 0.44 -9.76 6.93
C ASP A 76 1.70 -10.58 7.24
N ARG A 77 2.34 -10.30 8.38
CA ARG A 77 3.44 -11.10 8.91
C ARG A 77 3.05 -11.74 10.23
N ASP A 78 3.41 -13.01 10.39
CA ASP A 78 3.30 -13.71 11.67
C ASP A 78 4.39 -13.25 12.66
N GLU A 79 4.37 -13.80 13.87
CA GLU A 79 5.35 -13.53 14.93
C GLU A 79 6.80 -13.88 14.54
N ASN A 80 7.00 -14.70 13.49
CA ASN A 80 8.30 -15.09 12.95
C ASN A 80 8.68 -14.30 11.69
N LEU A 81 7.92 -13.25 11.36
CA LEU A 81 8.07 -12.40 10.17
C LEU A 81 7.88 -13.11 8.83
N ARG A 82 7.19 -14.24 8.85
CA ARG A 82 6.80 -14.93 7.63
C ARG A 82 5.49 -14.36 7.14
N PHE A 83 5.38 -14.22 5.83
CA PHE A 83 4.12 -13.82 5.23
C PHE A 83 3.05 -14.89 5.46
N ARG A 84 1.87 -14.47 5.93
CA ARG A 84 0.69 -15.33 6.03
C ARG A 84 -0.51 -14.64 5.38
N GLY A 85 -1.45 -15.45 4.90
CA GLY A 85 -2.65 -14.96 4.20
C GLY A 85 -3.73 -14.44 5.14
N ARG A 86 -4.23 -13.25 4.87
CA ARG A 86 -5.37 -12.60 5.55
C ARG A 86 -6.60 -12.68 4.68
N ILE A 87 -7.01 -11.61 3.99
CA ILE A 87 -8.08 -11.69 2.98
C ILE A 87 -7.69 -12.68 1.87
N ALA A 88 -6.40 -12.75 1.50
CA ALA A 88 -5.92 -13.79 0.59
C ALA A 88 -5.78 -15.13 1.32
N GLN A 89 -6.38 -16.17 0.75
CA GLN A 89 -6.19 -17.55 1.20
C GLN A 89 -4.84 -18.12 0.72
N SER A 90 -4.44 -17.76 -0.50
CA SER A 90 -3.19 -18.22 -1.14
C SER A 90 -2.75 -17.22 -2.20
N TRP A 91 -1.49 -17.32 -2.61
CA TRP A 91 -0.95 -16.58 -3.74
C TRP A 91 0.14 -17.37 -4.44
N ASP A 92 0.30 -17.10 -5.73
CA ASP A 92 1.40 -17.62 -6.54
C ASP A 92 2.20 -16.45 -7.12
N VAL A 93 3.53 -16.58 -7.13
CA VAL A 93 4.44 -15.61 -7.74
C VAL A 93 5.05 -16.25 -8.97
N THR A 94 4.66 -15.76 -10.14
CA THR A 94 5.15 -16.19 -11.44
C THR A 94 5.76 -15.01 -12.17
N GLU A 95 6.23 -15.21 -13.39
CA GLU A 95 6.72 -14.12 -14.21
C GLU A 95 6.38 -14.33 -15.68
N GLU A 96 5.96 -13.24 -16.33
CA GLU A 96 5.93 -13.14 -17.77
C GLU A 96 7.13 -12.29 -18.20
N ALA A 97 8.13 -12.91 -18.81
CA ALA A 97 9.31 -12.22 -19.30
C ALA A 97 9.23 -12.05 -20.83
N PHE A 98 9.84 -11.01 -21.35
CA PHE A 98 9.84 -10.74 -22.78
C PHE A 98 11.18 -10.23 -23.25
N PHE A 99 11.51 -10.50 -24.50
CA PHE A 99 12.58 -9.77 -25.19
C PHE A 99 12.23 -9.60 -26.67
N PHE A 100 12.77 -8.54 -27.28
CA PHE A 100 12.63 -8.31 -28.71
C PHE A 100 13.58 -9.19 -29.51
N VAL A 101 13.11 -9.67 -30.66
CA VAL A 101 13.97 -10.38 -31.61
C VAL A 101 14.95 -9.38 -32.21
N ASN A 102 16.25 -9.65 -32.04
CA ASN A 102 17.32 -8.79 -32.53
C ASN A 102 17.90 -9.37 -33.83
N ASN A 103 17.36 -8.92 -34.97
CA ASN A 103 17.80 -9.38 -36.29
C ASN A 103 19.24 -8.95 -36.62
N ALA A 104 19.83 -8.01 -35.89
CA ALA A 104 21.20 -7.56 -36.10
C ALA A 104 22.23 -8.41 -35.33
N ALA A 105 21.81 -9.13 -34.28
CA ALA A 105 22.69 -10.02 -33.53
C ALA A 105 22.79 -11.39 -34.19
N ARG A 106 23.98 -11.99 -34.18
CA ARG A 106 24.18 -13.37 -34.63
C ARG A 106 23.88 -14.34 -33.49
N VAL A 107 22.92 -15.22 -33.68
CA VAL A 107 22.62 -16.30 -32.73
C VAL A 107 23.51 -17.53 -33.03
N PRO A 108 24.34 -17.99 -32.08
CA PRO A 108 25.16 -19.19 -32.27
C PRO A 108 24.30 -20.42 -32.61
N GLY A 109 24.73 -21.20 -33.62
CA GLY A 109 24.05 -22.45 -34.01
C GLY A 109 22.72 -22.28 -34.77
N ALA A 110 22.18 -21.05 -34.88
CA ALA A 110 20.94 -20.79 -35.61
C ALA A 110 21.18 -20.60 -37.13
N GLN A 111 20.18 -20.96 -37.95
CA GLN A 111 20.20 -20.73 -39.41
C GLN A 111 19.92 -19.26 -39.81
N GLY A 112 19.77 -18.37 -38.81
CA GLY A 112 19.47 -16.95 -38.98
C GLY A 112 18.89 -16.35 -37.70
N SER A 113 18.68 -15.03 -37.72
CA SER A 113 18.13 -14.27 -36.58
C SER A 113 16.64 -13.98 -36.71
N GLU A 114 15.95 -14.71 -37.60
CA GLU A 114 14.50 -14.62 -37.78
C GLU A 114 13.75 -15.07 -36.52
N PRO A 115 12.55 -14.54 -36.23
CA PRO A 115 11.83 -14.81 -34.99
C PRO A 115 11.60 -16.31 -34.69
N GLU A 116 11.22 -17.09 -35.69
CA GLU A 116 10.99 -18.53 -35.58
C GLU A 116 12.30 -19.32 -35.42
N SER A 117 13.41 -18.78 -35.92
CA SER A 117 14.75 -19.36 -35.71
C SER A 117 15.16 -19.20 -34.24
N VAL A 118 15.00 -17.99 -33.69
CA VAL A 118 15.29 -17.71 -32.27
C VAL A 118 14.44 -18.57 -31.34
N LEU A 119 13.12 -18.67 -31.60
CA LEU A 119 12.23 -19.52 -30.81
C LEU A 119 12.67 -21.00 -30.84
N ARG A 120 12.97 -21.54 -32.03
CA ARG A 120 13.45 -22.93 -32.18
C ARG A 120 14.77 -23.17 -31.44
N THR A 121 15.71 -22.23 -31.47
CA THR A 121 16.97 -22.35 -30.73
C THR A 121 16.73 -22.47 -29.22
N LEU A 122 15.81 -21.65 -28.67
CA LEU A 122 15.44 -21.73 -27.26
C LEU A 122 14.73 -23.04 -26.92
N GLU A 123 13.84 -23.53 -27.79
CA GLU A 123 13.17 -24.82 -27.60
C GLU A 123 14.16 -26.00 -27.65
N GLN A 124 15.14 -25.96 -28.54
CA GLN A 124 16.23 -26.95 -28.59
C GLN A 124 17.07 -26.93 -27.32
N ALA A 125 17.48 -25.74 -26.86
CA ALA A 125 18.23 -25.59 -25.63
C ALA A 125 17.46 -26.09 -24.39
N ARG A 126 16.13 -25.92 -24.36
CA ARG A 126 15.27 -26.48 -23.29
C ARG A 126 15.23 -28.01 -23.31
N ASN A 127 15.29 -28.63 -24.49
CA ASN A 127 15.21 -30.08 -24.66
C ASN A 127 16.56 -30.78 -24.45
N ASP A 128 17.67 -30.13 -24.80
CA ASP A 128 19.03 -30.64 -24.62
C ASP A 128 19.97 -29.56 -24.02
N PRO A 129 19.90 -29.35 -22.69
CA PRO A 129 20.64 -28.27 -22.02
C PRO A 129 22.07 -28.67 -21.63
N ALA A 130 22.57 -29.85 -22.01
CA ALA A 130 23.79 -30.45 -21.46
C ALA A 130 25.08 -29.64 -21.69
N GLY A 131 25.09 -28.73 -22.67
CA GLY A 131 26.21 -27.84 -22.98
C GLY A 131 26.19 -26.48 -22.26
N LEU A 132 25.16 -26.20 -21.45
CA LEU A 132 24.96 -24.90 -20.78
C LEU A 132 25.40 -24.94 -19.31
N SER A 133 25.67 -23.77 -18.73
CA SER A 133 25.96 -23.66 -17.30
C SER A 133 24.80 -24.16 -16.43
N THR A 134 25.08 -24.76 -15.26
CA THR A 134 24.02 -25.24 -14.35
C THR A 134 22.96 -24.17 -14.01
N PRO A 135 23.32 -22.89 -13.75
CA PRO A 135 22.34 -21.82 -13.61
C PRO A 135 21.45 -21.63 -14.84
N ALA A 136 22.02 -21.65 -16.05
CA ALA A 136 21.24 -21.54 -17.28
C ALA A 136 20.29 -22.72 -17.50
N GLN A 137 20.72 -23.94 -17.18
CA GLN A 137 19.84 -25.11 -17.20
C GLN A 137 18.64 -24.93 -16.25
N LYS A 138 18.87 -24.35 -15.06
CA LYS A 138 17.80 -24.07 -14.09
C LYS A 138 16.81 -23.03 -14.63
N SER A 139 17.28 -21.93 -15.21
CA SER A 139 16.41 -20.94 -15.85
C SER A 139 15.58 -21.54 -16.99
N LEU A 140 16.16 -22.43 -17.81
CA LEU A 140 15.44 -23.12 -18.87
C LEU A 140 14.34 -24.05 -18.34
N GLN A 141 14.60 -24.76 -17.24
CA GLN A 141 13.61 -25.58 -16.54
C GLN A 141 12.49 -24.74 -15.92
N ASN A 142 12.81 -23.52 -15.44
CA ASN A 142 11.84 -22.58 -14.91
C ASN A 142 10.84 -22.09 -15.99
N ILE A 143 11.26 -22.00 -17.25
CA ILE A 143 10.37 -21.65 -18.38
C ILE A 143 9.31 -22.73 -18.59
N ARG A 144 8.04 -22.35 -18.40
CA ARG A 144 6.86 -23.18 -18.62
C ARG A 144 6.45 -23.15 -20.09
N ALA A 145 6.37 -21.96 -20.67
CA ALA A 145 5.94 -21.77 -22.05
C ALA A 145 6.79 -20.71 -22.75
N LEU A 146 7.01 -20.92 -24.05
CA LEU A 146 7.57 -19.95 -24.97
C LEU A 146 6.53 -19.67 -26.04
N SER A 147 6.43 -18.42 -26.48
CA SER A 147 5.55 -18.05 -27.59
C SER A 147 6.10 -16.84 -28.34
N LEU A 148 5.82 -16.80 -29.64
CA LEU A 148 6.17 -15.67 -30.49
C LEU A 148 5.00 -14.67 -30.51
N ILE A 149 5.31 -13.41 -30.22
CA ILE A 149 4.41 -12.28 -30.41
C ILE A 149 4.80 -11.59 -31.72
N PRO A 150 3.88 -11.47 -32.70
CA PRO A 150 4.19 -10.88 -33.99
C PRO A 150 4.56 -9.39 -33.87
N PRO A 151 5.29 -8.84 -34.86
CA PRO A 151 5.60 -7.42 -34.90
C PRO A 151 4.31 -6.59 -34.98
N ARG A 152 4.34 -5.38 -34.43
CA ARG A 152 3.19 -4.49 -34.43
C ARG A 152 3.60 -3.04 -34.60
N THR A 153 2.79 -2.28 -35.33
CA THR A 153 2.94 -0.84 -35.46
C THR A 153 1.83 -0.13 -34.70
N TYR A 154 2.19 0.86 -33.90
CA TYR A 154 1.24 1.66 -33.13
C TYR A 154 1.75 3.06 -32.90
N THR A 155 0.85 3.99 -32.59
CA THR A 155 1.20 5.36 -32.22
C THR A 155 1.11 5.53 -30.71
N VAL A 156 2.10 6.19 -30.12
CA VAL A 156 2.09 6.59 -28.70
C VAL A 156 2.19 8.10 -28.62
N THR A 157 1.39 8.69 -27.74
CA THR A 157 1.51 10.09 -27.38
C THR A 157 2.07 10.20 -25.96
N ARG A 158 3.11 11.02 -25.78
CA ARG A 158 3.72 11.30 -24.48
C ARG A 158 3.80 12.80 -24.23
N PRO A 159 3.61 13.27 -22.99
CA PRO A 159 3.90 14.65 -22.64
C PRO A 159 5.41 14.91 -22.74
N ARG A 160 5.81 16.05 -23.30
CA ARG A 160 7.22 16.46 -23.34
C ARG A 160 7.77 16.66 -21.91
N PRO A 161 8.92 16.05 -21.55
CA PRO A 161 9.54 16.25 -20.24
C PRO A 161 9.83 17.72 -19.96
N GLY A 162 9.47 18.22 -18.76
CA GLY A 162 9.77 19.58 -18.32
C GLY A 162 8.76 20.68 -18.72
N ALA A 163 7.66 20.32 -19.39
CA ALA A 163 6.58 21.28 -19.64
C ALA A 163 5.60 21.35 -18.45
N ASP A 164 5.20 22.56 -18.06
CA ASP A 164 4.15 22.78 -17.05
C ASP A 164 2.88 22.01 -17.43
N ALA A 165 2.28 21.33 -16.45
CA ALA A 165 1.12 20.44 -16.63
C ALA A 165 -0.12 21.09 -17.28
N LYS A 166 -0.13 22.41 -17.46
CA LYS A 166 -1.21 23.16 -18.13
C LYS A 166 -1.01 23.35 -19.64
N ALA A 167 0.15 23.02 -20.22
CA ALA A 167 0.40 23.11 -21.66
C ALA A 167 1.56 22.19 -22.11
N ALA A 168 1.56 20.92 -21.70
CA ALA A 168 2.56 19.97 -22.17
C ALA A 168 2.42 19.76 -23.68
N ALA A 169 3.38 20.25 -24.46
CA ALA A 169 3.49 19.88 -25.87
C ALA A 169 3.57 18.34 -25.96
N GLU A 170 2.63 17.74 -26.64
CA GLU A 170 2.59 16.28 -26.81
C GLU A 170 3.55 15.85 -27.90
N ILE A 171 4.33 14.81 -27.62
CA ILE A 171 5.20 14.15 -28.59
C ILE A 171 4.45 12.92 -29.11
N ARG A 172 4.16 12.93 -30.41
CA ARG A 172 3.62 11.78 -31.12
C ARG A 172 4.77 10.94 -31.68
N LEU A 173 4.76 9.66 -31.33
CA LEU A 173 5.75 8.67 -31.75
C LEU A 173 5.05 7.56 -32.52
N GLU A 174 5.59 7.21 -33.68
CA GLU A 174 5.21 6.01 -34.42
C GLU A 174 6.20 4.90 -34.08
N VAL A 175 5.69 3.82 -33.48
CA VAL A 175 6.49 2.70 -32.99
C VAL A 175 6.25 1.51 -33.89
N SER A 176 7.29 1.03 -34.56
CA SER A 176 7.31 -0.20 -35.35
C SER A 176 8.03 -1.29 -34.57
N ALA A 177 7.33 -1.81 -33.55
CA ALA A 177 7.88 -2.79 -32.62
C ALA A 177 8.15 -4.12 -33.34
N PRO A 178 9.39 -4.66 -33.27
CA PRO A 178 9.71 -5.95 -33.86
C PRO A 178 9.00 -7.09 -33.11
N ALA A 179 9.09 -8.29 -33.66
CA ALA A 179 8.56 -9.48 -33.00
C ALA A 179 9.21 -9.67 -31.61
N ARG A 180 8.49 -10.28 -30.67
CA ARG A 180 8.98 -10.55 -29.31
C ARG A 180 8.82 -12.01 -28.95
N ILE A 181 9.75 -12.53 -28.18
CA ILE A 181 9.55 -13.82 -27.51
C ILE A 181 8.96 -13.54 -26.13
N LYS A 182 7.83 -14.19 -25.84
CA LYS A 182 7.23 -14.24 -24.50
C LYS A 182 7.65 -15.54 -23.82
N LEU A 183 8.15 -15.42 -22.60
CA LEU A 183 8.48 -16.51 -21.71
C LEU A 183 7.52 -16.47 -20.51
N VAL A 184 6.89 -17.59 -20.20
CA VAL A 184 6.10 -17.75 -18.97
C VAL A 184 6.93 -18.61 -18.02
N LEU A 185 7.33 -18.05 -16.89
CA LEU A 185 8.14 -18.69 -15.86
C LEU A 185 7.27 -19.25 -14.72
N ARG A 186 7.76 -20.27 -14.01
CA ARG A 186 7.11 -20.81 -12.80
C ARG A 186 7.39 -19.94 -11.58
N GLU A 187 8.58 -19.35 -11.50
CA GLU A 187 9.01 -18.42 -10.48
C GLU A 187 9.74 -17.24 -11.13
N ALA A 188 9.81 -16.09 -10.45
CA ALA A 188 10.55 -14.94 -10.94
C ALA A 188 12.06 -15.25 -10.98
N ASP A 189 12.73 -14.90 -12.08
CA ASP A 189 14.14 -15.20 -12.30
C ASP A 189 14.90 -13.93 -12.70
N GLN A 190 15.63 -13.35 -11.74
CA GLN A 190 16.36 -12.11 -11.95
C GLN A 190 17.52 -12.22 -12.95
N ASP A 191 18.06 -13.43 -13.13
CA ASP A 191 19.24 -13.69 -13.94
C ASP A 191 18.88 -14.33 -15.29
N LEU A 192 17.58 -14.44 -15.59
CA LEU A 192 17.04 -15.08 -16.80
C LEU A 192 17.78 -14.66 -18.07
N PHE A 193 17.88 -13.36 -18.33
CA PHE A 193 18.46 -12.87 -19.59
C PHE A 193 19.98 -13.01 -19.62
N THR A 194 20.65 -12.97 -18.47
CA THR A 194 22.08 -13.30 -18.37
C THR A 194 22.32 -14.74 -18.81
N HIS A 195 21.48 -15.66 -18.35
CA HIS A 195 21.58 -17.08 -18.72
C HIS A 195 21.16 -17.35 -20.17
N LEU A 196 20.11 -16.67 -20.67
CA LEU A 196 19.71 -16.79 -22.08
C LEU A 196 20.78 -16.27 -23.05
N ALA A 197 21.65 -15.36 -22.62
CA ALA A 197 22.77 -14.88 -23.42
C ALA A 197 23.82 -15.97 -23.72
N GLU A 198 23.92 -17.03 -22.90
CA GLU A 198 24.75 -18.21 -23.22
C GLU A 198 24.26 -18.93 -24.49
N ILE A 199 22.96 -18.84 -24.78
CA ILE A 199 22.30 -19.50 -25.90
C ILE A 199 22.23 -18.56 -27.11
N LEU A 200 21.80 -17.32 -26.87
CA LEU A 200 21.53 -16.34 -27.92
C LEU A 200 22.77 -15.54 -28.34
N GLY A 201 23.84 -15.61 -27.55
CA GLY A 201 25.06 -14.82 -27.70
C GLY A 201 25.13 -13.67 -26.69
N ALA A 202 26.32 -13.42 -26.15
CA ALA A 202 26.57 -12.44 -25.09
C ALA A 202 26.08 -11.01 -25.43
N ASP A 203 26.16 -10.64 -26.71
CA ASP A 203 25.81 -9.31 -27.20
C ASP A 203 24.35 -9.19 -27.68
N TYR A 204 23.57 -10.27 -27.61
CA TYR A 204 22.23 -10.33 -28.22
C TYR A 204 21.31 -9.23 -27.70
N PHE A 205 21.24 -9.04 -26.37
CA PHE A 205 20.39 -8.03 -25.76
C PHE A 205 21.02 -6.63 -25.81
N ASN A 206 22.34 -6.53 -25.63
CA ASN A 206 23.05 -5.26 -25.54
C ASN A 206 23.16 -4.52 -26.89
N THR A 207 23.06 -5.23 -28.00
CA THR A 207 23.12 -4.65 -29.36
C THR A 207 21.76 -4.28 -29.93
N PHE A 208 20.67 -4.48 -29.19
CA PHE A 208 19.33 -4.12 -29.65
C PHE A 208 19.18 -2.59 -29.73
N GLN A 209 18.86 -2.07 -30.93
CA GLN A 209 18.76 -0.63 -31.18
C GLN A 209 17.29 -0.18 -31.25
N ALA A 210 16.71 0.15 -30.10
CA ALA A 210 15.33 0.60 -29.98
C ALA A 210 14.98 1.80 -30.87
N THR A 211 15.92 2.74 -31.06
CA THR A 211 15.73 3.96 -31.88
C THR A 211 15.45 3.67 -33.35
N ARG A 212 15.91 2.53 -33.89
CA ARG A 212 15.61 2.13 -35.29
C ARG A 212 14.13 1.79 -35.51
N HIS A 213 13.40 1.56 -34.43
CA HIS A 213 12.02 1.12 -34.44
C HIS A 213 11.03 2.23 -34.08
N ILE A 214 11.52 3.47 -33.90
CA ILE A 214 10.67 4.61 -33.55
C ILE A 214 10.92 5.77 -34.50
N ALA A 215 9.83 6.32 -35.04
CA ALA A 215 9.82 7.60 -35.73
C ALA A 215 9.12 8.65 -34.87
N ALA A 216 9.70 9.84 -34.77
CA ALA A 216 9.15 10.96 -34.01
C ALA A 216 8.84 12.13 -34.92
N ALA A 217 7.85 12.94 -34.52
CA ALA A 217 7.56 14.21 -35.18
C ALA A 217 8.78 15.17 -35.15
N PRO A 218 8.91 16.10 -36.11
CA PRO A 218 10.00 17.08 -36.13
C PRO A 218 10.13 17.85 -34.80
N GLY A 219 11.37 18.03 -34.32
CA GLY A 219 11.66 18.80 -33.10
C GLY A 219 11.83 17.99 -31.82
N VAL A 220 12.01 16.67 -31.92
CA VAL A 220 12.50 15.79 -30.84
C VAL A 220 14.00 15.61 -31.01
N SER A 221 14.80 15.83 -29.95
CA SER A 221 16.26 15.63 -30.04
C SER A 221 16.61 14.14 -30.10
N GLU A 222 17.79 13.81 -30.63
CA GLU A 222 18.26 12.40 -30.67
C GLU A 222 18.34 11.78 -29.27
N THR A 223 18.77 12.56 -28.28
CA THR A 223 18.84 12.12 -26.87
C THR A 223 17.46 11.86 -26.28
N GLU A 224 16.49 12.74 -26.54
CA GLU A 224 15.10 12.57 -26.10
C GLU A 224 14.46 11.35 -26.77
N LEU A 225 14.71 11.16 -28.08
CA LEU A 225 14.25 9.99 -28.82
C LEU A 225 14.86 8.69 -28.28
N ALA A 226 16.15 8.69 -27.94
CA ALA A 226 16.83 7.51 -27.36
C ALA A 226 16.20 7.11 -26.02
N THR A 227 16.01 8.06 -25.10
CA THR A 227 15.36 7.79 -23.80
C THR A 227 13.93 7.28 -23.97
N LEU A 228 13.15 7.89 -24.87
CA LEU A 228 11.79 7.44 -25.17
C LEU A 228 11.78 6.05 -25.81
N ALA A 229 12.76 5.75 -26.67
CA ALA A 229 12.88 4.46 -27.33
C ALA A 229 13.23 3.33 -26.38
N GLU A 230 14.18 3.54 -25.47
CA GLU A 230 14.52 2.56 -24.44
C GLU A 230 13.35 2.29 -23.50
N ALA A 231 12.56 3.32 -23.16
CA ALA A 231 11.38 3.16 -22.32
C ALA A 231 10.21 2.44 -23.02
N LEU A 232 10.09 2.58 -24.35
CA LEU A 232 8.99 1.99 -25.13
C LEU A 232 9.30 0.59 -25.65
N LEU A 233 10.56 0.36 -26.01
CA LEU A 233 11.07 -0.89 -26.57
C LEU A 233 12.35 -1.32 -25.82
N PRO A 234 12.26 -1.57 -24.50
CA PRO A 234 13.41 -2.12 -23.77
C PRO A 234 13.76 -3.49 -24.36
N ALA A 235 15.07 -3.78 -24.50
CA ALA A 235 15.53 -5.03 -25.11
C ALA A 235 14.96 -6.27 -24.41
N ILE A 236 14.82 -6.18 -23.08
CA ILE A 236 14.29 -7.20 -22.16
C ILE A 236 13.25 -6.57 -21.23
N GLU A 237 12.26 -7.36 -20.83
CA GLU A 237 11.26 -6.99 -19.83
C GLU A 237 11.06 -8.13 -18.84
N HIS A 238 11.16 -7.82 -17.56
CA HIS A 238 10.68 -8.66 -16.47
C HIS A 238 9.30 -8.17 -16.05
N ASN A 239 8.26 -9.00 -16.14
CA ASN A 239 6.94 -8.70 -15.60
C ASN A 239 6.53 -9.77 -14.59
N PRO A 240 7.02 -9.69 -13.34
CA PRO A 240 6.53 -10.53 -12.26
C PRO A 240 5.01 -10.40 -12.11
N VAL A 241 4.37 -11.50 -11.77
CA VAL A 241 2.92 -11.58 -11.57
C VAL A 241 2.65 -12.22 -10.22
N ILE A 242 1.89 -11.52 -9.38
CA ILE A 242 1.33 -12.09 -8.15
C ILE A 242 -0.14 -12.37 -8.39
N GLU A 243 -0.54 -13.64 -8.36
CA GLU A 243 -1.95 -14.04 -8.42
C GLU A 243 -2.43 -14.32 -7.00
N PHE A 244 -3.43 -13.56 -6.54
CA PHE A 244 -4.06 -13.76 -5.24
C PHE A 244 -5.40 -14.47 -5.41
N ARG A 245 -5.65 -15.46 -4.54
CA ARG A 245 -6.96 -16.10 -4.36
C ARG A 245 -7.51 -15.71 -3.01
N LEU A 246 -8.63 -14.99 -3.01
CA LEU A 246 -9.28 -14.43 -1.83
C LEU A 246 -10.11 -15.47 -1.11
N ARG A 247 -10.19 -15.34 0.22
CA ARG A 247 -11.06 -16.18 1.05
C ARG A 247 -12.52 -15.88 0.75
N PRO A 248 -13.35 -16.91 0.50
CA PRO A 248 -14.79 -16.70 0.43
C PRO A 248 -15.34 -16.31 1.81
N GLY A 249 -16.37 -15.47 1.83
CA GLY A 249 -17.12 -15.16 3.04
C GLY A 249 -16.55 -14.03 3.91
N VAL A 250 -15.42 -13.43 3.55
CA VAL A 250 -14.95 -12.18 4.18
C VAL A 250 -15.96 -11.06 3.90
N ARG A 251 -16.31 -10.29 4.93
CA ARG A 251 -17.29 -9.21 4.85
C ARG A 251 -16.73 -7.92 5.40
N PHE A 252 -17.13 -6.81 4.79
CA PHE A 252 -17.04 -5.50 5.41
C PHE A 252 -18.00 -5.41 6.61
N HIS A 253 -17.76 -4.44 7.48
CA HIS A 253 -18.57 -4.22 8.68
C HIS A 253 -20.04 -3.89 8.38
N ASP A 254 -20.33 -3.40 7.17
CA ASP A 254 -21.70 -3.17 6.69
C ASP A 254 -22.39 -4.42 6.10
N GLY A 255 -21.72 -5.57 6.14
CA GLY A 255 -22.23 -6.87 5.72
C GLY A 255 -21.96 -7.23 4.25
N ARG A 256 -21.48 -6.29 3.42
CA ARG A 256 -21.13 -6.57 2.02
C ARG A 256 -19.89 -7.46 1.95
N SER A 257 -19.85 -8.39 1.00
CA SER A 257 -18.70 -9.27 0.82
C SER A 257 -17.52 -8.50 0.21
N VAL A 258 -16.31 -8.78 0.70
CA VAL A 258 -15.05 -8.30 0.13
C VAL A 258 -14.74 -9.11 -1.13
N GLY A 259 -14.34 -8.45 -2.21
CA GLY A 259 -13.96 -9.11 -3.46
C GLY A 259 -12.74 -8.49 -4.14
N ALA A 260 -12.33 -9.10 -5.25
CA ALA A 260 -11.19 -8.67 -6.06
C ALA A 260 -11.35 -7.24 -6.61
N ALA A 261 -12.59 -6.79 -6.81
CA ALA A 261 -12.89 -5.42 -7.23
C ALA A 261 -12.49 -4.38 -6.17
N ASP A 262 -12.71 -4.66 -4.88
CA ASP A 262 -12.30 -3.77 -3.78
C ASP A 262 -10.78 -3.64 -3.68
N VAL A 263 -10.06 -4.74 -3.94
CA VAL A 263 -8.59 -4.75 -3.97
C VAL A 263 -8.06 -3.89 -5.13
N ARG A 264 -8.63 -4.07 -6.33
CA ARG A 264 -8.30 -3.24 -7.49
C ARG A 264 -8.62 -1.78 -7.23
N PHE A 265 -9.79 -1.49 -6.67
CA PHE A 265 -10.20 -0.14 -6.30
C PHE A 265 -9.23 0.50 -5.31
N THR A 266 -8.79 -0.23 -4.28
CA THR A 266 -7.84 0.26 -3.28
C THR A 266 -6.52 0.69 -3.94
N TYR A 267 -5.99 -0.12 -4.87
CA TYR A 267 -4.82 0.24 -5.67
C TYR A 267 -5.07 1.49 -6.52
N GLU A 268 -6.18 1.53 -7.26
CA GLU A 268 -6.53 2.67 -8.11
C GLU A 268 -6.69 3.96 -7.29
N ALA A 269 -7.25 3.86 -6.09
CA ALA A 269 -7.38 4.97 -5.15
C ALA A 269 -6.02 5.46 -4.61
N ILE A 270 -5.07 4.56 -4.36
CA ILE A 270 -3.69 4.94 -3.99
C ILE A 270 -3.03 5.70 -5.13
N MET A 271 -3.21 5.24 -6.38
CA MET A 271 -2.59 5.82 -7.56
C MET A 271 -3.29 7.09 -8.08
N ASP A 272 -4.50 7.39 -7.61
CA ASP A 272 -5.21 8.62 -7.98
C ASP A 272 -4.52 9.86 -7.38
N PRO A 273 -3.99 10.78 -8.21
CA PRO A 273 -3.27 11.97 -7.73
C PRO A 273 -4.16 12.90 -6.89
N ARG A 274 -5.49 12.83 -6.99
CA ARG A 274 -6.43 13.61 -6.16
C ARG A 274 -6.40 13.20 -4.69
N ASN A 275 -5.99 11.97 -4.41
CA ASN A 275 -5.93 11.42 -3.05
C ASN A 275 -4.61 11.77 -2.36
N LEU A 276 -3.55 12.09 -3.13
CA LEU A 276 -2.23 12.44 -2.60
C LEU A 276 -1.72 11.41 -1.57
N SER A 277 -1.92 10.13 -1.87
CA SER A 277 -1.52 9.04 -0.98
C SER A 277 0.00 9.05 -0.76
N PRO A 278 0.49 8.91 0.48
CA PRO A 278 1.91 8.71 0.74
C PRO A 278 2.44 7.37 0.23
N ARG A 279 1.55 6.46 -0.21
CA ARG A 279 1.87 5.08 -0.61
C ARG A 279 2.14 4.92 -2.11
N VAL A 280 2.00 5.98 -2.91
CA VAL A 280 2.16 5.93 -4.37
C VAL A 280 3.47 5.26 -4.79
N ALA A 281 4.58 5.54 -4.11
CA ALA A 281 5.89 4.98 -4.46
C ALA A 281 5.94 3.45 -4.35
N ASP A 282 5.24 2.85 -3.38
CA ASP A 282 5.20 1.40 -3.16
C ASP A 282 4.38 0.66 -4.22
N TYR A 283 3.43 1.38 -4.85
CA TYR A 283 2.49 0.84 -5.83
C TYR A 283 2.80 1.24 -7.28
N GLU A 284 3.66 2.25 -7.50
CA GLU A 284 4.14 2.62 -8.84
C GLU A 284 4.67 1.44 -9.66
N PRO A 285 5.41 0.46 -9.10
CA PRO A 285 5.91 -0.67 -9.87
C PRO A 285 4.82 -1.57 -10.47
N VAL A 286 3.57 -1.48 -9.99
CA VAL A 286 2.44 -2.22 -10.54
C VAL A 286 2.09 -1.67 -11.92
N LYS A 287 2.04 -2.56 -12.90
CA LYS A 287 1.66 -2.29 -14.30
C LYS A 287 0.14 -2.27 -14.44
N GLU A 288 -0.52 -3.28 -13.91
CA GLU A 288 -1.98 -3.44 -13.95
C GLU A 288 -2.45 -4.47 -12.93
N ILE A 289 -3.74 -4.39 -12.58
CA ILE A 289 -4.45 -5.39 -11.80
C ILE A 289 -5.60 -5.93 -12.66
N GLN A 290 -5.56 -7.22 -12.92
CA GLN A 290 -6.58 -7.94 -13.67
C GLN A 290 -7.48 -8.68 -12.69
N VAL A 291 -8.77 -8.32 -12.65
CA VAL A 291 -9.79 -9.09 -11.93
C VAL A 291 -10.21 -10.25 -12.82
N ILE A 292 -9.81 -11.47 -12.45
CA ILE A 292 -10.11 -12.69 -13.22
C ILE A 292 -11.53 -13.16 -12.91
N ASP A 293 -11.88 -13.15 -11.62
CA ASP A 293 -13.19 -13.46 -11.10
C ASP A 293 -13.38 -12.74 -9.74
N PRO A 294 -14.56 -12.81 -9.08
CA PRO A 294 -14.81 -12.09 -7.83
C PRO A 294 -13.83 -12.36 -6.68
N LEU A 295 -13.13 -13.50 -6.68
CA LEU A 295 -12.19 -13.92 -5.64
C LEU A 295 -10.77 -14.15 -6.17
N THR A 296 -10.49 -13.83 -7.43
CA THR A 296 -9.16 -14.01 -8.03
C THR A 296 -8.71 -12.75 -8.75
N LEU A 297 -7.51 -12.27 -8.43
CA LEU A 297 -6.87 -11.17 -9.14
C LEU A 297 -5.41 -11.48 -9.47
N ARG A 298 -4.95 -10.95 -10.60
CA ARG A 298 -3.56 -10.99 -11.03
C ARG A 298 -2.97 -9.59 -11.04
N ILE A 299 -1.84 -9.42 -10.38
CA ILE A 299 -1.13 -8.16 -10.23
C ILE A 299 0.15 -8.26 -11.04
N VAL A 300 0.20 -7.53 -12.14
CA VAL A 300 1.34 -7.57 -13.06
C VAL A 300 2.26 -6.40 -12.75
N TYR A 301 3.55 -6.65 -12.62
CA TYR A 301 4.56 -5.63 -12.34
C TYR A 301 5.28 -5.18 -13.62
N LYS A 302 5.80 -3.96 -13.60
CA LYS A 302 6.60 -3.39 -14.69
C LYS A 302 8.05 -3.88 -14.68
N ARG A 303 8.51 -4.38 -13.53
CA ARG A 303 9.90 -4.76 -13.23
C ARG A 303 9.95 -5.62 -11.96
N LEU A 304 11.09 -6.28 -11.73
CA LEU A 304 11.41 -6.91 -10.46
C LEU A 304 11.38 -5.87 -9.33
N TYR A 305 10.65 -6.18 -8.26
CA TYR A 305 10.49 -5.29 -7.12
C TYR A 305 10.43 -6.12 -5.84
N SER A 306 11.55 -6.15 -5.10
CA SER A 306 11.70 -7.00 -3.92
C SER A 306 10.60 -6.78 -2.85
N PRO A 307 10.17 -5.54 -2.53
CA PRO A 307 9.09 -5.32 -1.55
C PRO A 307 7.68 -5.74 -2.02
N ALA A 308 7.51 -6.15 -3.28
CA ALA A 308 6.21 -6.33 -3.95
C ALA A 308 5.17 -7.08 -3.13
N ILE A 309 5.53 -8.18 -2.49
CA ILE A 309 4.57 -8.99 -1.73
C ILE A 309 4.08 -8.24 -0.49
N GLY A 310 4.98 -7.58 0.24
CA GLY A 310 4.68 -6.92 1.50
C GLY A 310 3.84 -5.66 1.39
N THR A 311 3.77 -5.03 0.21
CA THR A 311 2.94 -3.83 -0.01
C THR A 311 1.45 -4.16 0.09
N TRP A 312 1.05 -5.40 -0.20
CA TRP A 312 -0.35 -5.89 -0.13
C TRP A 312 -0.87 -6.18 1.28
N ALA A 313 -0.10 -5.81 2.32
CA ALA A 313 -0.60 -5.72 3.68
C ALA A 313 -1.46 -4.46 3.95
N MET A 314 -1.57 -3.57 2.96
CA MET A 314 -2.44 -2.39 3.02
C MET A 314 -3.91 -2.78 3.22
N GLY A 315 -4.60 -2.06 4.11
CA GLY A 315 -6.02 -2.25 4.39
C GLY A 315 -6.90 -2.03 3.16
N ILE A 316 -7.78 -2.99 2.86
CA ILE A 316 -8.68 -2.94 1.69
C ILE A 316 -9.85 -1.99 1.97
N LEU A 317 -10.08 -1.07 1.02
CA LEU A 317 -11.17 -0.11 1.05
C LEU A 317 -12.44 -0.64 0.38
N PRO A 318 -13.63 -0.33 0.91
CA PRO A 318 -14.91 -0.69 0.29
C PRO A 318 -15.20 0.17 -0.94
N GLU A 319 -15.11 -0.41 -2.14
CA GLU A 319 -15.36 0.30 -3.41
C GLU A 319 -16.74 0.96 -3.41
N HIS A 320 -17.74 0.29 -2.88
CA HIS A 320 -19.13 0.74 -2.92
C HIS A 320 -19.43 1.97 -2.07
N LEU A 321 -18.56 2.33 -1.13
CA LEU A 321 -18.69 3.53 -0.31
C LEU A 321 -17.82 4.68 -0.81
N LEU A 322 -16.81 4.38 -1.63
CA LEU A 322 -15.74 5.33 -1.94
C LEU A 322 -15.46 5.49 -3.45
N ASN A 323 -16.19 4.79 -4.31
CA ASN A 323 -16.12 5.03 -5.75
C ASN A 323 -16.62 6.44 -6.12
N ALA A 324 -16.39 6.82 -7.38
CA ALA A 324 -16.70 8.16 -7.86
C ALA A 324 -18.18 8.56 -7.66
N GLU A 325 -19.11 7.60 -7.81
CA GLU A 325 -20.53 7.87 -7.62
C GLU A 325 -20.87 8.04 -6.13
N ALA A 326 -20.35 7.19 -5.25
CA ALA A 326 -20.56 7.30 -3.81
C ALA A 326 -20.03 8.64 -3.26
N LEU A 327 -18.81 9.03 -3.66
CA LEU A 327 -18.23 10.32 -3.29
C LEU A 327 -19.04 11.51 -3.84
N LYS A 328 -19.53 11.41 -5.08
CA LYS A 328 -20.40 12.44 -5.67
C LYS A 328 -21.71 12.58 -4.88
N GLN A 329 -22.35 11.46 -4.53
CA GLN A 329 -23.58 11.47 -3.73
C GLN A 329 -23.33 12.01 -2.32
N GLU A 330 -22.19 11.71 -1.71
CA GLU A 330 -21.78 12.30 -0.43
C GLU A 330 -21.59 13.81 -0.53
N ALA A 331 -20.92 14.29 -1.58
CA ALA A 331 -20.73 15.72 -1.83
C ALA A 331 -22.07 16.45 -1.92
N ILE A 332 -23.00 15.94 -2.73
CA ILE A 332 -24.34 16.51 -2.90
C ILE A 332 -25.08 16.56 -1.56
N ARG A 333 -25.12 15.44 -0.81
CA ARG A 333 -25.79 15.37 0.49
C ARG A 333 -25.18 16.34 1.51
N SER A 334 -23.88 16.59 1.42
CA SER A 334 -23.15 17.49 2.31
C SER A 334 -23.12 18.95 1.84
N GLY A 335 -23.81 19.29 0.75
CA GLY A 335 -23.80 20.66 0.18
C GLY A 335 -22.44 21.10 -0.36
N LYS A 336 -21.56 20.15 -0.71
CA LYS A 336 -20.23 20.39 -1.28
C LYS A 336 -20.27 20.25 -2.80
N ASP A 337 -19.36 20.92 -3.49
CA ASP A 337 -19.19 20.78 -4.94
C ASP A 337 -18.62 19.39 -5.29
N PRO A 338 -19.35 18.54 -6.04
CA PRO A 338 -18.85 17.22 -6.42
C PRO A 338 -17.60 17.25 -7.30
N ALA A 339 -17.33 18.35 -8.00
CA ALA A 339 -16.12 18.48 -8.82
C ALA A 339 -14.86 18.69 -7.97
N ALA A 340 -15.00 19.29 -6.78
CA ALA A 340 -13.90 19.58 -5.85
C ALA A 340 -13.80 18.57 -4.70
N PHE A 341 -14.80 17.69 -4.55
CA PHE A 341 -14.86 16.68 -3.50
C PHE A 341 -14.08 15.42 -3.87
N SER A 342 -13.22 14.96 -2.98
CA SER A 342 -12.47 13.71 -3.11
C SER A 342 -12.54 12.89 -1.82
N MET A 343 -11.94 11.70 -1.85
CA MET A 343 -11.86 10.80 -0.69
C MET A 343 -11.28 11.52 0.54
N ARG A 344 -10.40 12.50 0.36
CA ARG A 344 -9.78 13.26 1.45
C ARG A 344 -10.76 14.08 2.28
N GLN A 345 -11.90 14.48 1.71
CA GLN A 345 -12.93 15.26 2.41
C GLN A 345 -14.14 14.41 2.83
N SER A 346 -14.11 13.11 2.56
CA SER A 346 -15.17 12.17 2.93
C SER A 346 -15.28 12.01 4.44
N ALA A 347 -16.50 11.88 4.93
CA ALA A 347 -16.82 11.54 6.32
C ALA A 347 -16.32 10.14 6.68
N PHE A 348 -16.08 9.27 5.69
CA PHE A 348 -15.46 7.95 5.87
C PHE A 348 -14.16 8.03 6.69
N ASN A 349 -13.39 9.11 6.51
CA ASN A 349 -12.13 9.37 7.20
C ASN A 349 -12.26 9.55 8.72
N ARG A 350 -13.48 9.73 9.24
CA ARG A 350 -13.78 9.76 10.69
C ARG A 350 -14.76 8.70 11.15
N ALA A 351 -15.37 7.97 10.22
CA ALA A 351 -16.29 6.87 10.48
C ALA A 351 -16.07 5.77 9.45
N PRO A 352 -14.91 5.09 9.49
CA PRO A 352 -14.54 4.11 8.47
C PRO A 352 -15.40 2.85 8.57
N VAL A 353 -15.57 2.21 7.41
CA VAL A 353 -16.08 0.84 7.30
C VAL A 353 -14.96 0.00 6.70
N GLY A 354 -14.47 -0.97 7.46
CA GLY A 354 -13.43 -1.89 7.03
C GLY A 354 -13.92 -3.33 7.07
N CYS A 355 -12.98 -4.28 7.10
CA CYS A 355 -13.23 -5.72 7.17
C CYS A 355 -12.35 -6.41 8.23
N GLY A 356 -11.73 -5.60 9.10
CA GLY A 356 -10.91 -6.04 10.23
C GLY A 356 -11.74 -6.49 11.45
N PRO A 357 -11.07 -6.85 12.54
CA PRO A 357 -11.68 -7.43 13.74
C PRO A 357 -12.62 -6.51 14.53
N PHE A 358 -12.47 -5.19 14.39
CA PHE A 358 -13.28 -4.21 15.11
C PHE A 358 -13.97 -3.22 14.17
N VAL A 359 -15.23 -2.91 14.49
CA VAL A 359 -16.09 -1.94 13.81
C VAL A 359 -15.93 -0.58 14.47
N PHE A 360 -15.80 0.47 13.69
CA PHE A 360 -15.82 1.83 14.22
C PHE A 360 -17.14 2.15 14.93
N LYS A 361 -17.07 2.72 16.14
CA LYS A 361 -18.24 3.16 16.91
C LYS A 361 -18.32 4.67 17.02
N GLU A 362 -17.30 5.29 17.60
CA GLU A 362 -17.31 6.72 17.89
C GLU A 362 -15.88 7.27 17.99
N TRP A 363 -15.70 8.53 17.57
CA TRP A 363 -14.47 9.26 17.77
C TRP A 363 -14.77 10.62 18.41
N LYS A 364 -14.35 10.78 19.67
CA LYS A 364 -14.32 12.06 20.37
C LYS A 364 -12.91 12.61 20.29
N SER A 365 -12.71 13.62 19.44
CA SER A 365 -11.41 14.25 19.22
C SER A 365 -10.70 14.59 20.54
N ASP A 366 -9.41 14.31 20.60
CA ASP A 366 -8.53 14.57 21.75
C ASP A 366 -8.96 13.87 23.05
N GLN A 367 -9.88 12.89 22.99
CA GLN A 367 -10.38 12.16 24.15
C GLN A 367 -10.29 10.65 23.98
N VAL A 368 -11.06 10.08 23.04
CA VAL A 368 -11.19 8.63 22.89
C VAL A 368 -11.75 8.23 21.52
N ILE A 369 -11.25 7.12 20.97
CA ILE A 369 -11.86 6.39 19.85
C ILE A 369 -12.37 5.05 20.37
N PHE A 370 -13.66 4.77 20.17
CA PHE A 370 -14.27 3.48 20.50
C PHE A 370 -14.45 2.65 19.24
N LEU A 371 -14.09 1.38 19.35
CA LEU A 371 -14.39 0.34 18.37
C LEU A 371 -15.16 -0.78 19.05
N ASP A 372 -16.22 -1.26 18.41
CA ASP A 372 -16.98 -2.43 18.86
C ASP A 372 -16.46 -3.67 18.14
N ARG A 373 -16.53 -4.83 18.78
CA ARG A 373 -16.15 -6.11 18.20
C ARG A 373 -16.97 -6.43 16.95
N PHE A 374 -16.31 -6.90 15.89
CA PHE A 374 -17.01 -7.41 14.72
C PHE A 374 -17.36 -8.90 14.89
N GLU A 375 -18.62 -9.20 15.20
CA GLU A 375 -19.11 -10.59 15.35
C GLU A 375 -18.92 -11.44 14.09
N GLY A 376 -18.93 -10.80 12.91
CA GLY A 376 -18.78 -11.45 11.61
C GLY A 376 -17.33 -11.61 11.14
N TYR A 377 -16.33 -11.37 12.01
CA TYR A 377 -14.93 -11.45 11.62
C TYR A 377 -14.52 -12.87 11.22
N TRP A 378 -13.76 -12.99 10.13
CA TRP A 378 -13.54 -14.26 9.44
C TRP A 378 -12.64 -15.25 10.20
N GLU A 379 -11.79 -14.77 11.11
CA GLU A 379 -11.01 -15.63 12.03
C GLU A 379 -11.76 -15.98 13.32
N GLY A 380 -13.00 -15.54 13.45
CA GLY A 380 -13.75 -15.56 14.69
C GLY A 380 -13.61 -14.24 15.44
N PRO A 381 -14.67 -13.82 16.15
CA PRO A 381 -14.70 -12.49 16.75
C PRO A 381 -13.68 -12.35 17.88
N PRO A 382 -13.08 -11.15 18.07
CA PRO A 382 -12.20 -10.87 19.21
C PRO A 382 -12.75 -11.27 20.58
N ASN A 383 -11.87 -11.57 21.53
CA ASN A 383 -12.30 -11.91 22.88
C ASN A 383 -12.96 -10.71 23.60
N TYR A 384 -12.38 -9.52 23.45
CA TYR A 384 -12.94 -8.28 23.99
C TYR A 384 -14.06 -7.76 23.08
N LYS A 385 -15.14 -7.26 23.69
CA LYS A 385 -16.30 -6.67 23.01
C LYS A 385 -16.05 -5.23 22.58
N THR A 386 -15.22 -4.49 23.30
CA THR A 386 -14.91 -3.07 23.03
C THR A 386 -13.40 -2.85 23.08
N TYR A 387 -12.89 -2.10 22.11
CA TYR A 387 -11.54 -1.54 22.11
C TYR A 387 -11.64 -0.01 22.24
N ALA A 388 -11.08 0.55 23.32
CA ALA A 388 -11.07 1.98 23.57
C ALA A 388 -9.63 2.50 23.45
N TYR A 389 -9.43 3.42 22.50
CA TYR A 389 -8.16 4.12 22.31
C TYR A 389 -8.23 5.49 22.97
N ARG A 390 -7.68 5.62 24.18
CA ARG A 390 -7.74 6.86 24.96
C ARG A 390 -6.54 7.74 24.68
N ILE A 391 -6.79 9.02 24.42
CA ILE A 391 -5.77 10.02 24.13
C ILE A 391 -5.37 10.69 25.43
N ILE A 392 -4.16 10.38 25.89
CA ILE A 392 -3.55 10.91 27.12
C ILE A 392 -2.15 11.42 26.74
N PRO A 393 -1.99 12.70 26.36
CA PRO A 393 -0.76 13.25 25.78
C PRO A 393 0.37 13.48 26.79
N ASP A 394 0.28 12.89 27.99
CA ASP A 394 1.28 12.97 29.04
C ASP A 394 1.58 11.57 29.60
N LEU A 395 2.85 11.17 29.52
CA LEU A 395 3.28 9.82 29.89
C LEU A 395 3.19 9.55 31.40
N LEU A 396 3.35 10.59 32.24
CA LEU A 396 3.20 10.43 33.70
C LEU A 396 1.74 10.18 34.05
N THR A 397 0.82 10.89 33.40
CA THR A 397 -0.62 10.69 33.55
C THR A 397 -1.02 9.28 33.09
N GLN A 398 -0.49 8.79 31.96
CA GLN A 398 -0.71 7.40 31.54
C GLN A 398 -0.26 6.39 32.60
N GLU A 399 0.94 6.57 33.16
CA GLU A 399 1.43 5.69 34.23
C GLU A 399 0.53 5.74 35.48
N MET A 400 0.09 6.93 35.91
CA MET A 400 -0.84 7.08 37.04
C MET A 400 -2.18 6.39 36.80
N GLU A 401 -2.73 6.54 35.60
CA GLU A 401 -3.96 5.88 35.15
C GLU A 401 -3.79 4.35 35.08
N PHE A 402 -2.65 3.87 34.62
CA PHE A 402 -2.33 2.44 34.63
C PHE A 402 -2.30 1.86 36.06
N TYR A 403 -1.71 2.57 37.03
CA TYR A 403 -1.77 2.15 38.44
C TYR A 403 -3.18 2.16 39.01
N ALA A 404 -4.01 3.14 38.62
CA ALA A 404 -5.41 3.21 39.00
C ALA A 404 -6.26 2.13 38.31
N GLY A 405 -5.71 1.46 37.28
CA GLY A 405 -6.39 0.42 36.51
C GLY A 405 -7.41 0.97 35.52
N THR A 406 -7.33 2.26 35.18
CA THR A 406 -8.26 2.95 34.27
C THR A 406 -7.87 2.79 32.80
N ILE A 407 -6.66 2.29 32.55
CA ILE A 407 -6.16 1.79 31.27
C ILE A 407 -5.55 0.40 31.47
N ASP A 408 -5.54 -0.42 30.41
CA ASP A 408 -5.09 -1.82 30.45
C ASP A 408 -3.69 -2.01 29.85
N SER A 409 -3.25 -1.10 28.97
CA SER A 409 -1.89 -1.06 28.45
C SER A 409 -1.36 0.37 28.31
N TYR A 410 -0.05 0.52 28.49
CA TYR A 410 0.65 1.77 28.22
C TYR A 410 2.11 1.52 27.83
N GLY A 411 2.73 2.49 27.14
CA GLY A 411 4.12 2.42 26.69
C GLY A 411 5.12 2.76 27.81
N VAL A 412 5.59 1.73 28.51
CA VAL A 412 6.59 1.84 29.59
C VAL A 412 7.88 2.51 29.12
N GLN A 413 8.37 3.50 29.88
CA GLN A 413 9.63 4.19 29.60
C GLN A 413 10.84 3.42 30.18
N PRO A 414 12.05 3.52 29.59
CA PRO A 414 13.20 2.72 30.01
C PRO A 414 13.52 2.76 31.51
N TYR A 415 13.37 3.92 32.16
CA TYR A 415 13.64 4.08 33.60
C TYR A 415 12.57 3.44 34.52
N GLN A 416 11.40 3.09 33.97
CA GLN A 416 10.30 2.45 34.70
C GLN A 416 10.38 0.91 34.65
N VAL A 417 11.10 0.36 33.66
CA VAL A 417 11.09 -1.08 33.33
C VAL A 417 11.53 -1.95 34.51
N GLU A 418 12.65 -1.63 35.16
CA GLU A 418 13.17 -2.43 36.28
C GLU A 418 12.15 -2.56 37.42
N ARG A 419 11.49 -1.44 37.75
CA ARG A 419 10.50 -1.38 38.83
C ARG A 419 9.22 -2.15 38.48
N LEU A 420 8.73 -2.05 37.24
CA LEU A 420 7.48 -2.69 36.82
C LEU A 420 7.65 -4.18 36.51
N ALA A 421 8.80 -4.60 36.00
CA ALA A 421 9.09 -6.01 35.74
C ALA A 421 9.12 -6.86 37.03
N GLY A 422 9.45 -6.25 38.17
CA GLY A 422 9.44 -6.91 39.48
C GLY A 422 8.07 -6.93 40.17
N ASP A 423 7.05 -6.25 39.63
CA ASP A 423 5.73 -6.16 40.25
C ASP A 423 4.79 -7.25 39.71
N PRO A 424 4.35 -8.22 40.53
CA PRO A 424 3.55 -9.36 40.08
C PRO A 424 2.15 -8.97 39.60
N ARG A 425 1.73 -7.71 39.77
CA ARG A 425 0.44 -7.21 39.26
C ARG A 425 0.46 -6.96 37.76
N TYR A 426 1.64 -6.84 37.15
CA TYR A 426 1.79 -6.43 35.76
C TYR A 426 2.48 -7.49 34.92
N GLN A 427 2.07 -7.56 33.66
CA GLN A 427 2.73 -8.37 32.65
C GLN A 427 3.56 -7.44 31.76
N SER A 428 4.84 -7.80 31.57
CA SER A 428 5.74 -7.07 30.69
C SER A 428 5.88 -7.79 29.36
N PHE A 429 5.69 -7.05 28.26
CA PHE A 429 5.96 -7.50 26.90
C PHE A 429 7.05 -6.62 26.33
N SER A 430 8.19 -7.22 25.99
CA SER A 430 9.35 -6.50 25.45
C SER A 430 9.92 -7.26 24.25
N GLY A 431 10.28 -6.51 23.22
CA GLY A 431 10.86 -7.02 21.99
C GLY A 431 11.44 -5.89 21.15
N THR A 432 12.22 -6.25 20.13
CA THR A 432 12.74 -5.28 19.17
C THR A 432 11.60 -4.74 18.32
N SER A 433 11.45 -3.41 18.29
CA SER A 433 10.47 -2.74 17.42
C SER A 433 11.02 -2.55 16.00
N TYR A 434 10.14 -2.49 15.00
CA TYR A 434 10.48 -2.05 13.63
C TYR A 434 10.60 -0.53 13.53
N SER A 435 11.33 0.08 14.46
CA SER A 435 11.51 1.53 14.54
C SER A 435 12.96 1.90 14.82
N TYR A 436 13.33 3.09 14.36
CA TYR A 436 14.59 3.74 14.70
C TYR A 436 14.34 5.23 14.92
N ALA A 437 15.13 5.84 15.80
CA ALA A 437 15.12 7.29 16.00
C ALA A 437 16.28 7.91 15.21
N TYR A 438 16.07 9.11 14.64
CA TYR A 438 17.10 9.81 13.86
C TYR A 438 16.91 11.33 13.93
N ILE A 439 17.96 12.07 13.58
CA ILE A 439 17.92 13.52 13.34
C ILE A 439 17.87 13.75 11.82
N GLY A 440 16.77 14.29 11.33
CA GLY A 440 16.59 14.61 9.91
C GLY A 440 17.12 15.99 9.55
N TYR A 441 18.25 16.08 8.85
CA TYR A 441 18.79 17.35 8.36
C TYR A 441 18.13 17.76 7.03
N ASN A 442 17.53 18.96 6.99
CA ASN A 442 16.93 19.47 5.75
C ASN A 442 18.02 20.00 4.80
N LEU A 443 18.51 19.14 3.91
CA LEU A 443 19.57 19.46 2.95
C LEU A 443 19.19 20.52 1.90
N ARG A 444 17.93 20.96 1.86
CA ARG A 444 17.48 22.10 1.04
C ARG A 444 17.86 23.46 1.64
N ARG A 445 18.24 23.48 2.93
CA ARG A 445 18.73 24.69 3.62
C ARG A 445 20.24 24.60 3.79
N LYS A 446 20.92 25.73 3.61
CA LYS A 446 22.34 25.82 3.96
C LYS A 446 22.50 25.62 5.49
N PRO A 447 23.62 25.04 5.94
CA PRO A 447 23.91 24.80 7.36
C PRO A 447 23.81 26.06 8.21
#